data_AF-A0A821GKY6-F1
#
_entry.id   AF-A0A821GKY6-F1
#
_cell.length_a   1.000
_cell.length_b   1.000
_cell.length_c   1.000
_cell.angle_alpha   90.00
_cell.angle_beta   90.00
_cell.angle_gamma   90.00
#
_symmetry.space_group_name_H-M   'P 1'
#
loop_
_entity.id
_entity.type
_entity.pdbx_description
1 polymer ?
#
loop_
_entity_poly.entity_id
_entity_poly.type
_entity_poly.pdbx_seq_one_letter_code
_entity_poly.pdbx_strand_id
1 'polypeptide(L)' 'ASHFQLKTNCQLHTTIASIEVTDHLMPLLDDLEPMNDTRWVSTIHITCTMPTILTETK' A
#
# COMPACT_ATOMS: atom_id res chain seq x y z
N ALA A 1 -17.88 -7.39 -1.00
CA ALA A 1 -16.79 -6.46 -1.37
C ALA A 1 -17.35 -5.04 -1.34
N SER A 2 -16.78 -4.15 -0.52
CA SER A 2 -17.19 -2.75 -0.48
C SER A 2 -16.47 -2.01 -1.61
N HIS A 3 -17.23 -1.44 -2.56
CA HIS A 3 -16.66 -0.68 -3.68
C HIS A 3 -16.61 0.81 -3.30
N PHE A 4 -15.41 1.38 -3.21
CA PHE A 4 -15.21 2.83 -3.10
C PHE A 4 -14.94 3.37 -4.51
N GLN A 5 -15.85 4.18 -5.05
CA GLN A 5 -15.66 4.88 -6.32
C GLN A 5 -15.24 6.33 -6.04
N LEU A 6 -13.98 6.67 -6.33
CA LEU A 6 -13.56 8.07 -6.40
C LEU A 6 -14.23 8.74 -7.60
N LYS A 7 -15.21 9.62 -7.35
CA LYS A 7 -15.77 10.52 -8.36
C LYS A 7 -15.10 11.89 -8.24
N THR A 8 -13.84 11.99 -8.64
CA THR A 8 -13.08 13.25 -8.60
C THR A 8 -12.42 13.49 -9.96
N ASN A 9 -12.34 14.76 -10.37
CA ASN A 9 -11.51 15.19 -11.49
C ASN A 9 -10.02 15.10 -11.08
N CYS A 10 -9.51 13.89 -10.90
CA CYS A 10 -8.11 13.65 -10.64
C CYS A 10 -7.54 12.63 -11.62
N GLN A 11 -6.26 12.81 -11.94
CA GLN A 11 -5.50 11.81 -12.67
C GLN A 11 -5.09 10.72 -11.69
N LEU A 12 -5.61 9.50 -11.89
CA LEU A 12 -5.25 8.33 -11.10
C LEU A 12 -3.99 7.67 -11.67
N HIS A 13 -3.02 7.42 -10.81
CA HIS A 13 -1.86 6.59 -11.11
C HIS A 13 -1.87 5.38 -10.16
N THR A 14 -1.90 4.18 -10.74
CA THR A 14 -1.92 2.93 -9.98
C THR A 14 -0.61 2.18 -10.21
N THR A 15 0.07 1.84 -9.13
CA THR A 15 1.29 1.04 -9.15
C THR A 15 1.07 -0.23 -8.35
N ILE A 16 1.36 -1.39 -8.96
CA ILE A 16 1.34 -2.68 -8.28
C ILE A 16 2.78 -3.03 -7.93
N ALA A 17 3.03 -3.37 -6.68
CA ALA A 17 4.36 -3.74 -6.20
C ALA A 17 4.28 -4.98 -5.31
N SER A 18 5.29 -5.85 -5.41
CA SER A 18 5.48 -6.96 -4.49
C SER A 18 6.49 -6.55 -3.43
N ILE A 19 6.13 -6.69 -2.16
CA ILE A 19 7.02 -6.43 -1.03
C ILE A 19 7.31 -7.73 -0.30
N GLU A 20 8.54 -7.89 0.17
CA GLU A 20 8.93 -8.96 1.08
C GLU A 20 8.60 -8.53 2.51
N VAL A 21 7.87 -9.37 3.23
CA VAL A 21 7.52 -9.17 4.64
C VAL A 21 8.17 -10.30 5.43
N THR A 22 8.95 -9.94 6.44
CA THR A 22 9.58 -10.89 7.36
C THR A 22 8.88 -10.79 8.71
N ASP A 23 8.24 -11.89 9.13
CA ASP A 23 7.62 -12.04 10.44
C ASP A 23 8.63 -12.68 11.39
N HIS A 24 8.94 -12.01 12.51
CA HIS A 24 9.84 -12.51 13.54
C HIS A 24 9.04 -13.31 14.57
N LEU A 25 9.15 -14.63 14.55
CA LEU A 25 8.43 -15.54 15.44
C LEU A 25 9.27 -15.83 16.68
N MET A 26 8.77 -15.40 17.84
CA MET A 26 9.31 -15.82 19.13
C MET A 26 8.73 -17.18 19.52
N PRO A 27 9.58 -18.18 19.81
CA PRO A 27 9.10 -19.47 20.24
C PRO A 27 8.54 -19.42 21.66
N LEU A 28 7.59 -20.32 21.95
CA LEU A 28 6.94 -20.44 23.26
C LEU A 28 7.78 -21.20 24.30
N LEU A 29 8.87 -21.84 23.86
CA LEU A 29 9.78 -22.61 24.71
C LEU A 29 11.10 -21.86 24.77
N ASP A 30 11.62 -21.66 25.98
CA ASP A 30 12.84 -20.88 26.25
C ASP A 30 14.10 -21.47 25.58
N ASP A 31 14.05 -22.75 25.19
CA ASP A 31 15.18 -23.47 24.56
C ASP A 31 15.16 -23.43 23.01
N LEU A 32 14.17 -22.76 22.41
CA LEU A 32 14.08 -22.65 20.94
C LEU A 32 14.63 -21.31 20.45
N GLU A 33 15.29 -21.35 19.29
CA GLU A 33 15.77 -20.13 18.64
C GLU A 33 14.63 -19.37 17.94
N PRO A 34 14.68 -18.01 17.91
CA PRO A 34 13.77 -17.21 17.10
C PRO A 34 13.83 -17.61 15.62
N MET A 35 12.66 -17.68 14.98
CA MET A 35 12.55 -18.05 13.58
C MET A 35 12.00 -16.88 12.77
N ASN A 36 12.54 -16.67 11.58
CA ASN A 36 12.02 -15.70 10.63
C ASN A 36 11.17 -16.43 9.58
N ASP A 37 9.94 -15.97 9.38
CA ASP A 37 9.09 -16.40 8.28
C ASP A 37 8.97 -15.28 7.23
N THR A 38 9.41 -15.55 6.00
CA THR A 38 9.46 -14.57 4.92
C THR A 38 8.39 -14.86 3.88
N ARG A 39 7.56 -13.87 3.56
CA ARG A 39 6.52 -13.99 2.53
C ARG A 39 6.46 -12.78 1.61
N TRP A 40 6.05 -13.02 0.37
CA TRP A 40 5.81 -11.97 -0.62
C TRP A 40 4.35 -11.53 -0.58
N VAL A 41 4.12 -10.23 -0.49
CA VAL A 41 2.79 -9.62 -0.47
C VAL A 41 2.65 -8.65 -1.64
N SER A 42 1.59 -8.79 -2.42
CA SER A 42 1.23 -7.84 -3.47
C SER A 42 0.50 -6.64 -2.87
N THR A 43 0.94 -5.44 -3.23
CA THR A 43 0.39 -4.16 -2.78
C THR A 43 -0.03 -3.31 -3.97
N ILE A 44 -1.08 -2.52 -3.79
CA ILE A 44 -1.59 -1.59 -4.81
C ILE A 44 -1.50 -0.19 -4.23
N HIS A 45 -0.67 0.65 -4.84
CA HIS A 45 -0.56 2.07 -4.52
C HIS A 45 -1.40 2.86 -5.52
N ILE A 46 -2.38 3.62 -5.02
CA ILE A 46 -3.24 4.47 -5.85
C ILE A 46 -2.96 5.93 -5.47
N THR A 47 -2.41 6.68 -6.42
CA THR A 47 -2.16 8.12 -6.27
C THR A 47 -3.20 8.89 -7.11
N CYS A 48 -3.78 9.94 -6.53
CA CYS A 48 -4.78 10.80 -7.18
C CYS A 48 -4.22 12.22 -7.21
N THR A 49 -3.86 12.70 -8.40
CA THR A 49 -3.33 14.06 -8.58
C THR A 49 -4.42 14.97 -9.11
N MET A 50 -4.79 16.00 -8.35
CA MET A 50 -5.74 17.02 -8.80
C MET A 50 -4.99 18.14 -9.53
N PRO A 51 -5.34 18.45 -10.79
CA PRO A 51 -4.78 19.61 -11.47
C PRO A 51 -5.29 20.90 -10.80
N THR A 52 -4.39 21.81 -10.44
CA THR A 52 -4.76 23.14 -9.99
C THR A 52 -5.14 23.99 -11.19
N ILE A 53 -6.39 24.48 -11.25
CA ILE A 53 -6.84 25.45 -12.25
C ILE A 53 -6.62 26.85 -11.67
N LEU A 54 -5.66 27.60 -12.20
CA LEU A 54 -5.55 29.03 -11.90
C LEU A 54 -6.61 29.79 -12.70
N THR A 55 -7.70 30.17 -12.06
CA THR A 55 -8.67 31.10 -12.65
C THR A 55 -8.14 32.53 -12.51
N GLU A 56 -7.67 33.14 -13.61
CA GLU A 56 -7.49 34.60 -13.67
C GLU A 56 -8.86 35.27 -13.62
N THR A 57 -9.16 35.96 -12.51
CA THR A 57 -10.22 36.97 -12.47
C THR A 57 -9.75 38.22 -13.21
N LYS A 58 -10.35 38.50 -14.37
CA LYS A 58 -10.24 39.80 -15.06
C LYS A 58 -11.19 40.82 -14.47
#